data_AF-A0A959UX76-F1
#
_entry.id   AF-A0A959UX76-F1
#
_cell.length_a   1.000
_cell.length_b   1.000
_cell.length_c   1.000
_cell.angle_alpha   90.00
_cell.angle_beta   90.00
_cell.angle_gamma   90.00
#
_symmetry.space_group_name_H-M   'P 1'
#
loop_
_entity.id
_entity.type
_entity.pdbx_description
1 polymer ?
#
loop_
_entity_poly.entity_id
_entity_poly.type
_entity_poly.pdbx_seq_one_letter_code
_entity_poly.pdbx_strand_id
1 'polypeptide(L)'
;WEAVLSNLSKYGESSLTDEDWERVVWGSCQSDAYLKSRVTNILELLNLLRNSFSDALDHQLEQAMAFAAITSVDDDMDTKQAVERSGKKVLFEGLEVKVQQLKERGIKDEGIELWRHLWDKLDAMAKADSRYRINFAKSACSFNDDSRPHRERQQLYVVDPALTAPGYRIFVKKATGKTKELRQQLLDAGLGLDESQLELADGNLVLSLSIASAIGKERFKRALDVILEGLLNNSRSQT
;
A
#
# COMPACT_ATOMS: atom_id res chain seq x y z
N TRP A 1 -13.00 -14.25 38.92
CA TRP A 1 -14.34 -14.85 38.89
C TRP A 1 -15.23 -14.36 40.01
N GLU A 2 -14.89 -14.62 41.27
CA GLU A 2 -15.68 -14.11 42.43
C GLU A 2 -15.77 -12.57 42.50
N ALA A 3 -14.71 -11.86 42.11
CA ALA A 3 -14.70 -10.39 42.07
C ALA A 3 -15.64 -9.78 41.02
N VAL A 4 -15.92 -10.49 39.92
CA VAL A 4 -16.84 -10.04 38.87
C VAL A 4 -18.29 -10.25 39.32
N LEU A 5 -18.57 -11.42 39.90
CA LEU A 5 -19.88 -11.76 40.48
C LEU A 5 -20.26 -10.84 41.65
N SER A 6 -19.29 -10.51 42.52
CA SER A 6 -19.50 -9.57 43.64
C SER A 6 -19.78 -8.13 43.20
N ASN A 7 -19.39 -7.74 41.98
CA ASN A 7 -19.68 -6.42 41.43
C ASN A 7 -21.04 -6.39 40.70
N LEU A 8 -21.48 -7.52 40.15
CA LEU A 8 -22.81 -7.67 39.54
C LEU A 8 -23.93 -7.56 40.59
N SER A 9 -23.75 -8.08 41.81
CA SER A 9 -24.77 -7.99 42.86
C SER A 9 -25.03 -6.55 43.38
N LYS A 10 -24.20 -5.57 43.01
CA LYS A 10 -24.31 -4.16 43.46
C LYS A 10 -25.05 -3.25 42.48
N TYR A 11 -25.21 -3.67 41.23
CA TYR A 11 -25.89 -2.90 40.19
C TYR A 11 -27.02 -3.77 39.66
N GLY A 12 -28.22 -3.53 40.17
CA GLY A 12 -29.37 -4.45 40.11
C GLY A 12 -29.65 -5.06 38.75
N GLU A 13 -30.28 -6.24 38.82
CA GLU A 13 -30.68 -7.10 37.70
C GLU A 13 -31.23 -6.28 36.53
N SER A 14 -30.39 -6.11 35.51
CA SER A 14 -30.79 -5.64 34.20
C SER A 14 -30.95 -6.87 33.34
N SER A 15 -32.02 -6.89 32.53
CA SER A 15 -32.31 -7.96 31.56
C SER A 15 -31.23 -8.16 30.48
N LEU A 16 -30.14 -7.40 30.57
CA LEU A 16 -28.97 -7.40 29.69
C LEU A 16 -27.75 -8.07 30.36
N THR A 17 -27.92 -8.68 31.53
CA THR A 17 -26.87 -9.41 32.28
C THR A 17 -27.38 -10.75 32.83
N ASP A 18 -28.39 -11.31 32.17
CA ASP A 18 -29.08 -12.51 32.61
C ASP A 18 -28.31 -13.77 32.19
N GLU A 19 -27.61 -13.69 31.05
CA GLU A 19 -26.80 -14.79 30.51
C GLU A 19 -25.31 -14.64 30.84
N ASP A 20 -24.61 -15.78 30.91
CA ASP A 20 -23.19 -15.82 31.33
C ASP A 20 -22.27 -15.05 30.37
N TRP A 21 -22.54 -15.06 29.07
CA TRP A 21 -21.75 -14.31 28.09
C TRP A 21 -21.96 -12.79 28.23
N GLU A 22 -23.16 -12.34 28.57
CA GLU A 22 -23.47 -10.93 28.81
C GLU A 22 -22.71 -10.40 30.02
N ARG A 23 -22.64 -11.21 31.08
CA ARG A 23 -21.86 -10.91 32.29
C ARG A 23 -20.37 -10.83 32.00
N VAL A 24 -19.85 -11.67 31.10
CA VAL A 24 -18.45 -11.61 30.63
C VAL A 24 -18.18 -10.31 29.88
N VAL A 25 -19.03 -9.94 28.92
CA VAL A 25 -18.91 -8.69 28.16
C VAL A 25 -18.99 -7.51 29.12
N TRP A 26 -19.97 -7.51 30.03
CA TRP A 26 -20.15 -6.44 31.00
C TRP A 26 -18.94 -6.27 31.92
N GLY A 27 -18.44 -7.38 32.44
CA GLY A 27 -17.26 -7.41 33.32
C GLY A 27 -15.99 -6.92 32.60
N SER A 28 -15.82 -7.32 31.34
CA SER A 28 -14.70 -6.89 30.49
C SER A 28 -14.74 -5.40 30.20
N CYS A 29 -15.93 -4.82 30.04
CA CYS A 29 -16.08 -3.38 29.87
C CYS A 29 -15.75 -2.57 31.12
N GLN A 30 -15.69 -3.17 32.32
CA GLN A 30 -15.43 -2.42 33.56
C GLN A 30 -13.98 -1.92 33.68
N SER A 31 -13.03 -2.55 32.99
CA SER A 31 -11.61 -2.16 33.05
C SER A 31 -11.29 -0.89 32.27
N ASP A 32 -12.19 -0.43 31.41
CA ASP A 32 -12.00 0.73 30.55
C ASP A 32 -13.15 1.74 30.72
N ALA A 33 -12.81 3.00 31.02
CA ALA A 33 -13.81 4.04 31.32
C ALA A 33 -14.74 4.33 30.13
N TYR A 34 -14.24 4.21 28.90
CA TYR A 34 -15.03 4.41 27.70
C TYR A 34 -16.00 3.24 27.49
N LEU A 35 -15.52 2.00 27.56
CA LEU A 35 -16.36 0.80 27.43
C LEU A 35 -17.41 0.70 28.54
N LYS A 36 -17.04 1.05 29.77
CA LYS A 36 -17.97 1.09 30.91
C LYS A 36 -19.16 2.02 30.66
N SER A 37 -18.94 3.15 30.00
CA SER A 37 -20.00 4.12 29.65
C SER A 37 -20.91 3.67 28.50
N ARG A 38 -20.56 2.59 27.79
CA ARG A 38 -21.23 2.10 26.57
C ARG A 38 -21.71 0.66 26.69
N VAL A 39 -21.41 -0.02 27.79
CA VAL A 39 -21.64 -1.46 27.97
C VAL A 39 -23.09 -1.86 27.71
N THR A 40 -24.07 -1.04 28.11
CA THR A 40 -25.49 -1.27 27.84
C THR A 40 -25.78 -1.29 26.33
N ASN A 41 -25.30 -0.30 25.59
CA ASN A 41 -25.49 -0.22 24.14
C ASN A 41 -24.82 -1.40 23.41
N ILE A 42 -23.66 -1.86 23.93
CA ILE A 42 -22.94 -3.02 23.38
C ILE A 42 -23.78 -4.28 23.57
N LEU A 43 -24.32 -4.50 24.77
CA LEU A 43 -25.15 -5.66 25.08
C LEU A 43 -26.46 -5.65 24.29
N GLU A 44 -27.10 -4.49 24.15
CA GLU A 44 -28.30 -4.32 23.31
C GLU A 44 -28.03 -4.64 21.84
N LEU A 45 -26.89 -4.20 21.30
CA LEU A 45 -26.49 -4.50 19.93
C LEU A 45 -26.25 -6.00 19.73
N LEU A 46 -25.51 -6.64 20.64
CA LEU A 46 -25.22 -8.08 20.54
C LEU A 46 -26.50 -8.91 20.63
N ASN A 47 -27.42 -8.53 21.51
CA ASN A 47 -28.74 -9.15 21.60
C ASN A 47 -29.58 -8.92 20.34
N LEU A 48 -29.55 -7.71 19.77
CA LEU A 48 -30.23 -7.43 18.50
C LEU A 48 -29.70 -8.31 17.37
N LEU A 49 -28.38 -8.46 17.26
CA LEU A 49 -27.75 -9.31 16.25
C LEU A 49 -28.12 -10.78 16.45
N ARG A 50 -28.05 -11.28 17.69
CA ARG A 50 -28.46 -12.66 18.01
C ARG A 50 -29.93 -12.90 17.68
N ASN A 51 -30.83 -12.01 18.07
CA ASN A 51 -32.26 -12.18 17.85
C ASN A 51 -32.64 -12.05 16.36
N SER A 52 -31.91 -11.24 15.61
CA SER A 52 -32.21 -11.01 14.18
C SER A 52 -31.66 -12.12 13.28
N PHE A 53 -30.56 -12.77 13.68
CA PHE A 53 -29.84 -13.69 12.79
C PHE A 53 -29.64 -15.10 13.35
N SER A 54 -29.80 -15.33 14.67
CA SER A 54 -29.69 -16.63 15.36
C SER A 54 -28.60 -17.53 14.76
N ASP A 55 -28.98 -18.67 14.16
CA ASP A 55 -28.05 -19.68 13.63
C ASP A 55 -27.37 -19.23 12.33
N ALA A 56 -27.89 -18.18 11.68
CA ALA A 56 -27.32 -17.58 10.47
C ALA A 56 -26.34 -16.44 10.79
N LEU A 57 -26.11 -16.11 12.07
CA LEU A 57 -25.27 -14.97 12.46
C LEU A 57 -23.84 -15.07 11.90
N ASP A 58 -23.19 -16.23 11.99
CA ASP A 58 -21.83 -16.41 11.47
C ASP A 58 -21.78 -16.20 9.95
N HIS A 59 -22.75 -16.74 9.22
CA HIS A 59 -22.82 -16.55 7.77
C HIS A 59 -23.13 -15.11 7.37
N GLN A 60 -24.00 -14.42 8.12
CA GLN A 60 -24.31 -13.01 7.89
C GLN A 60 -23.13 -12.10 8.26
N LEU A 61 -22.35 -12.44 9.28
CA LEU A 61 -21.11 -11.75 9.62
C LEU A 61 -20.06 -11.93 8.52
N GLU A 62 -19.89 -13.14 7.99
CA GLU A 62 -18.99 -13.39 6.84
C GLU A 62 -19.43 -12.62 5.60
N GLN A 63 -20.73 -12.60 5.30
CA GLN A 63 -21.28 -11.82 4.18
C GLN A 63 -21.12 -10.32 4.42
N ALA A 64 -21.37 -9.82 5.62
CA ALA A 64 -21.18 -8.42 5.97
C ALA A 64 -19.71 -8.02 5.96
N MET A 65 -18.78 -8.89 6.36
CA MET A 65 -17.35 -8.66 6.25
C MET A 65 -16.86 -8.71 4.81
N ALA A 66 -17.38 -9.64 3.99
CA ALA A 66 -17.06 -9.70 2.57
C ALA A 66 -17.64 -8.49 1.84
N PHE A 67 -18.87 -8.11 2.16
CA PHE A 67 -19.51 -6.90 1.64
C PHE A 67 -18.77 -5.66 2.11
N ALA A 68 -18.43 -5.54 3.39
CA ALA A 68 -17.60 -4.46 3.91
C ALA A 68 -16.20 -4.46 3.29
N ALA A 69 -15.59 -5.60 2.98
CA ALA A 69 -14.32 -5.63 2.24
C ALA A 69 -14.47 -5.18 0.77
N ILE A 70 -15.68 -5.32 0.21
CA ILE A 70 -16.04 -4.84 -1.12
C ILE A 70 -16.45 -3.35 -1.08
N THR A 71 -17.10 -2.87 -0.02
CA THR A 71 -17.64 -1.50 0.12
C THR A 71 -16.79 -0.56 0.97
N SER A 72 -15.86 -1.06 1.79
CA SER A 72 -14.78 -0.27 2.40
C SER A 72 -13.78 0.23 1.35
N VAL A 73 -14.00 -0.14 0.09
CA VAL A 73 -13.31 0.40 -1.09
C VAL A 73 -14.00 1.68 -1.59
N ASP A 74 -15.19 2.06 -1.08
CA ASP A 74 -15.93 3.28 -1.52
C ASP A 74 -16.56 4.16 -0.41
N ASP A 75 -16.66 3.73 0.86
CA ASP A 75 -17.41 4.48 1.90
C ASP A 75 -16.61 4.88 3.16
N ASP A 76 -15.35 5.32 3.01
CA ASP A 76 -14.65 6.00 4.11
C ASP A 76 -13.79 7.17 3.63
N MET A 77 -14.48 8.15 3.01
CA MET A 77 -14.01 9.54 2.92
C MET A 77 -14.01 10.18 4.33
N ASP A 78 -13.19 9.69 5.28
CA ASP A 78 -12.47 10.50 6.28
C ASP A 78 -11.76 9.72 7.41
N THR A 79 -11.87 8.39 7.50
CA THR A 79 -11.33 7.72 8.70
C THR A 79 -9.85 7.33 8.58
N LYS A 80 -8.98 8.30 8.91
CA LYS A 80 -7.63 8.10 9.49
C LYS A 80 -6.68 7.18 8.73
N GLN A 81 -6.04 7.77 7.71
CA GLN A 81 -4.61 7.61 7.39
C GLN A 81 -3.94 6.32 7.89
N ALA A 82 -4.06 5.26 7.09
CA ALA A 82 -3.12 4.13 7.02
C ALA A 82 -1.73 4.65 6.61
N VAL A 83 -1.09 5.31 7.56
CA VAL A 83 0.20 5.96 7.45
C VAL A 83 1.06 5.40 8.57
N GLU A 84 1.86 4.38 8.24
CA GLU A 84 2.99 4.05 9.09
C GLU A 84 3.95 5.24 9.13
N ARG A 85 4.01 5.90 10.29
CA ARG A 85 5.01 6.95 10.56
C ARG A 85 6.36 6.30 10.83
N SER A 86 7.07 5.87 9.79
CA SER A 86 8.49 5.55 9.90
C SER A 86 9.31 6.86 9.97
N GLY A 87 9.25 7.56 11.10
CA GLY A 87 9.89 8.86 11.34
C GLY A 87 9.09 10.07 10.79
N LYS A 88 9.78 11.06 10.18
CA LYS A 88 9.16 12.27 9.56
C LYS A 88 8.43 11.98 8.23
N LYS A 89 8.43 10.74 7.74
CA LYS A 89 7.89 10.39 6.42
C LYS A 89 6.58 9.61 6.57
N VAL A 90 5.57 10.07 5.83
CA VAL A 90 4.28 9.42 5.65
C VAL A 90 4.43 8.44 4.49
N LEU A 91 4.28 7.15 4.78
CA LEU A 91 4.24 6.08 3.78
C LEU A 91 2.81 5.57 3.65
N PHE A 92 2.37 5.31 2.43
CA PHE A 92 1.10 4.65 2.15
C PHE A 92 1.27 3.13 2.29
N GLU A 93 0.30 2.49 2.92
CA GLU A 93 0.24 1.06 3.11
C GLU A 93 -0.23 0.35 1.83
N GLY A 94 0.69 0.24 0.86
CA GLY A 94 0.51 -0.56 -0.34
C GLY A 94 0.15 0.23 -1.61
N LEU A 95 0.15 -0.51 -2.72
CA LEU A 95 0.04 0.02 -4.08
C LEU A 95 -1.30 0.72 -4.32
N GLU A 96 -2.42 0.11 -3.93
CA GLU A 96 -3.75 0.65 -4.23
C GLU A 96 -4.04 1.94 -3.47
N VAL A 97 -3.59 2.07 -2.21
CA VAL A 97 -3.68 3.32 -1.45
C VAL A 97 -2.90 4.43 -2.17
N LYS A 98 -1.73 4.11 -2.71
CA LYS A 98 -0.95 5.07 -3.50
C LYS A 98 -1.65 5.45 -4.81
N VAL A 99 -2.25 4.49 -5.52
CA VAL A 99 -3.01 4.75 -6.76
C VAL A 99 -4.20 5.66 -6.47
N GLN A 100 -4.95 5.42 -5.39
CA GLN A 100 -6.06 6.27 -5.00
C GLN A 100 -5.61 7.71 -4.73
N GLN A 101 -4.47 7.89 -4.03
CA GLN A 101 -3.88 9.20 -3.82
C GLN A 101 -3.48 9.92 -5.12
N LEU A 102 -3.05 9.18 -6.16
CA LEU A 102 -2.76 9.76 -7.46
C LEU A 102 -4.05 10.21 -8.17
N LYS A 103 -5.13 9.41 -8.09
CA LYS A 103 -6.45 9.78 -8.62
C LYS A 103 -7.00 11.04 -7.96
N GLU A 104 -6.97 11.10 -6.63
CA GLU A 104 -7.44 12.27 -5.85
C GLU A 104 -6.66 13.55 -6.17
N ARG A 105 -5.38 13.41 -6.52
CA ARG A 105 -4.56 14.54 -6.97
C ARG A 105 -4.92 15.04 -8.37
N GLY A 106 -5.76 14.31 -9.10
CA GLY A 106 -6.14 14.62 -10.49
C GLY A 106 -5.11 14.16 -11.52
N ILE A 107 -4.27 13.17 -11.18
CA ILE A 107 -3.39 12.55 -12.19
C ILE A 107 -4.27 11.85 -13.23
N LYS A 108 -3.98 12.10 -14.51
CA LYS A 108 -4.73 11.51 -15.62
C LYS A 108 -4.58 9.98 -15.64
N ASP A 109 -5.63 9.28 -16.04
CA ASP A 109 -5.66 7.81 -16.11
C ASP A 109 -4.49 7.22 -16.90
N GLU A 110 -4.09 7.85 -18.00
CA GLU A 110 -2.92 7.42 -18.78
C GLU A 110 -1.63 7.44 -17.96
N GLY A 111 -1.41 8.48 -17.16
CA GLY A 111 -0.24 8.58 -16.28
C GLY A 111 -0.29 7.56 -15.15
N ILE A 112 -1.47 7.28 -14.60
CA ILE A 112 -1.68 6.23 -13.60
C ILE A 112 -1.40 4.86 -14.22
N GLU A 113 -1.88 4.59 -15.44
CA GLU A 113 -1.66 3.33 -16.13
C GLU A 113 -0.17 3.09 -16.41
N LEU A 114 0.54 4.09 -16.92
CA LEU A 114 1.99 4.00 -17.14
C LEU A 114 2.77 3.81 -15.84
N TRP A 115 2.31 4.42 -14.74
CA TRP A 115 2.91 4.25 -13.42
C TRP A 115 2.66 2.84 -12.87
N ARG A 116 1.42 2.35 -12.98
CA ARG A 116 1.03 0.99 -12.59
C ARG A 116 1.81 -0.08 -13.35
N HIS A 117 2.07 0.12 -14.64
CA HIS A 117 2.88 -0.81 -15.45
C HIS A 117 4.22 -1.17 -14.81
N LEU A 118 4.89 -0.19 -14.18
CA LEU A 118 6.12 -0.42 -13.44
C LEU A 118 5.85 -1.02 -12.05
N TRP A 119 4.93 -0.42 -11.30
CA TRP A 119 4.76 -0.72 -9.88
C TRP A 119 3.99 -2.01 -9.58
N ASP A 120 3.05 -2.43 -10.43
CA ASP A 120 2.39 -3.74 -10.29
C ASP A 120 3.42 -4.88 -10.29
N LYS A 121 4.43 -4.79 -11.18
CA LYS A 121 5.52 -5.77 -11.28
C LYS A 121 6.43 -5.73 -10.06
N LEU A 122 6.86 -4.54 -9.64
CA LEU A 122 7.73 -4.39 -8.46
C LEU A 122 7.02 -4.81 -7.16
N ASP A 123 5.72 -4.53 -7.03
CA ASP A 123 4.91 -4.89 -5.87
C ASP A 123 4.72 -6.41 -5.78
N ALA A 124 4.42 -7.06 -6.90
CA ALA A 124 4.39 -8.52 -6.97
C ALA A 124 5.73 -9.15 -6.54
N MET A 125 6.86 -8.55 -6.95
CA MET A 125 8.18 -9.00 -6.54
C MET A 125 8.46 -8.78 -5.05
N ALA A 126 8.11 -7.62 -4.50
CA ALA A 126 8.30 -7.35 -3.08
C ALA A 126 7.45 -8.26 -2.19
N LYS A 127 6.28 -8.69 -2.67
CA LYS A 127 5.45 -9.71 -2.01
C LYS A 127 6.04 -11.12 -2.12
N ALA A 128 6.69 -11.45 -3.24
CA ALA A 128 7.26 -12.77 -3.49
C ALA A 128 8.62 -12.99 -2.80
N ASP A 129 9.41 -11.93 -2.60
CA ASP A 129 10.76 -12.01 -2.06
C ASP A 129 10.98 -10.91 -1.03
N SER A 130 11.10 -11.31 0.24
CA SER A 130 11.20 -10.43 1.41
C SER A 130 12.48 -9.58 1.45
N ARG A 131 13.46 -9.83 0.58
CA ARG A 131 14.60 -8.93 0.45
C ARG A 131 14.20 -7.59 -0.18
N TYR A 132 13.11 -7.57 -0.93
CA TYR A 132 12.65 -6.38 -1.61
C TYR A 132 11.61 -5.63 -0.78
N ARG A 133 11.73 -4.31 -0.77
CA ARG A 133 10.81 -3.42 -0.07
C ARG A 133 10.47 -2.22 -0.91
N ILE A 134 9.18 -1.89 -0.93
CA ILE A 134 8.68 -0.65 -1.53
C ILE A 134 8.34 0.34 -0.44
N ASN A 135 8.73 1.60 -0.65
CA ASN A 135 8.19 2.72 0.12
C ASN A 135 7.34 3.56 -0.82
N PHE A 136 6.03 3.59 -0.61
CA PHE A 136 5.11 4.48 -1.30
C PHE A 136 4.99 5.79 -0.52
N ALA A 137 5.75 6.83 -0.86
CA ALA A 137 5.65 8.12 -0.17
C ALA A 137 4.73 9.10 -0.91
N LYS A 138 4.39 10.24 -0.27
CA LYS A 138 3.44 11.24 -0.80
C LYS A 138 3.73 11.73 -2.23
N SER A 139 5.00 11.92 -2.58
CA SER A 139 5.44 12.55 -3.85
C SER A 139 6.35 11.68 -4.72
N ALA A 140 6.80 10.54 -4.20
CA ALA A 140 7.70 9.64 -4.89
C ALA A 140 7.67 8.26 -4.23
N CYS A 141 8.08 7.24 -4.98
CA CYS A 141 8.15 5.88 -4.52
C CYS A 141 9.56 5.32 -4.73
N SER A 142 9.97 4.38 -3.87
CA SER A 142 11.29 3.75 -3.98
C SER A 142 11.20 2.24 -3.88
N PHE A 143 11.97 1.55 -4.71
CA PHE A 143 12.17 0.10 -4.64
C PHE A 143 13.56 -0.18 -4.08
N ASN A 144 13.63 -1.00 -3.04
CA ASN A 144 14.82 -1.23 -2.24
C ASN A 144 15.12 -2.73 -2.18
N ASP A 145 16.39 -3.07 -2.21
CA ASP A 145 16.94 -4.41 -1.96
C ASP A 145 17.65 -4.37 -0.60
N ASP A 146 16.95 -4.79 0.44
CA ASP A 146 17.41 -4.74 1.84
C ASP A 146 18.53 -5.77 2.13
N SER A 147 18.83 -6.69 1.18
CA SER A 147 20.01 -7.56 1.26
C SER A 147 21.33 -6.81 1.06
N ARG A 148 21.27 -5.61 0.46
CA ARG A 148 22.44 -4.76 0.22
C ARG A 148 22.81 -3.88 1.44
N PRO A 149 24.05 -3.37 1.51
CA PRO A 149 24.45 -2.40 2.52
C PRO A 149 23.50 -1.19 2.55
N HIS A 150 23.24 -0.63 3.73
CA HIS A 150 22.21 0.39 3.95
C HIS A 150 22.21 1.55 2.93
N ARG A 151 23.40 2.03 2.52
CA ARG A 151 23.55 3.14 1.55
C ARG A 151 23.30 2.74 0.09
N GLU A 152 23.17 1.45 -0.18
CA GLU A 152 23.06 0.83 -1.50
C GLU A 152 21.74 0.09 -1.71
N ARG A 153 20.86 0.06 -0.70
CA ARG A 153 19.58 -0.64 -0.76
C ARG A 153 18.64 -0.09 -1.82
N GLN A 154 18.56 1.23 -1.95
CA GLN A 154 17.66 1.85 -2.93
C GLN A 154 18.14 1.55 -4.37
N GLN A 155 17.37 0.77 -5.12
CA GLN A 155 17.66 0.43 -6.51
C GLN A 155 16.97 1.42 -7.47
N LEU A 156 15.73 1.78 -7.17
CA LEU A 156 14.94 2.76 -7.91
C LEU A 156 14.40 3.85 -7.00
N TYR A 157 14.35 5.06 -7.53
CA TYR A 157 13.55 6.16 -7.00
C TYR A 157 12.74 6.77 -8.13
N VAL A 158 11.42 6.82 -7.99
CA VAL A 158 10.50 7.26 -9.03
C VAL A 158 9.67 8.40 -8.48
N VAL A 159 9.72 9.55 -9.14
CA VAL A 159 8.83 10.67 -8.81
C VAL A 159 7.44 10.33 -9.32
N ASP A 160 6.40 10.73 -8.60
CA ASP A 160 5.03 10.50 -9.07
C ASP A 160 4.78 11.15 -10.44
N PRO A 161 3.78 10.67 -11.21
CA PRO A 161 3.37 11.31 -12.46
C PRO A 161 2.98 12.78 -12.24
N ALA A 162 3.18 13.58 -13.29
CA ALA A 162 2.80 14.98 -13.31
C ALA A 162 1.34 15.16 -13.75
N LEU A 163 0.69 16.25 -13.34
CA LEU A 163 -0.65 16.61 -13.83
C LEU A 163 -0.65 16.95 -15.33
N THR A 164 0.48 17.45 -15.82
CA THR A 164 0.63 18.03 -17.16
C THR A 164 1.21 17.06 -18.18
N ALA A 165 1.76 15.92 -17.75
CA ALA A 165 2.41 14.96 -18.63
C ALA A 165 2.15 13.51 -18.17
N PRO A 166 1.96 12.57 -19.11
CA PRO A 166 1.70 11.16 -18.79
C PRO A 166 2.93 10.43 -18.23
N GLY A 167 4.13 10.98 -18.41
CA GLY A 167 5.37 10.40 -17.92
C GLY A 167 5.69 10.73 -16.46
N TYR A 168 6.85 10.25 -16.01
CA TYR A 168 7.41 10.54 -14.70
C TYR A 168 8.93 10.37 -14.72
N ARG A 169 9.61 10.99 -13.75
CA ARG A 169 11.07 10.90 -13.64
C ARG A 169 11.46 9.63 -12.89
N ILE A 170 12.37 8.86 -13.48
CA ILE A 170 12.90 7.61 -12.88
C ILE A 170 14.38 7.77 -12.64
N PHE A 171 14.83 7.38 -11.46
CA PHE A 171 16.24 7.33 -11.09
C PHE A 171 16.61 5.88 -10.83
N VAL A 172 17.39 5.31 -11.74
CA VAL A 172 18.10 4.05 -11.52
C VAL A 172 19.37 4.37 -10.74
N LYS A 173 19.50 3.84 -9.54
CA LYS A 173 20.59 4.22 -8.64
C LYS A 173 21.91 3.64 -9.08
N LYS A 174 22.99 4.41 -8.94
CA LYS A 174 24.36 3.96 -9.23
C LYS A 174 24.76 2.70 -8.45
N ALA A 175 24.19 2.52 -7.25
CA ALA A 175 24.40 1.36 -6.41
C ALA A 175 23.97 0.04 -7.07
N THR A 176 23.12 0.09 -8.10
CA THR A 176 22.77 -1.08 -8.91
C THR A 176 23.98 -1.63 -9.67
N GLY A 177 24.98 -0.79 -9.98
CA GLY A 177 26.11 -1.11 -10.86
C GLY A 177 25.74 -1.13 -12.35
N LYS A 178 24.47 -0.89 -12.71
CA LYS A 178 23.92 -1.15 -14.04
C LYS A 178 23.60 0.11 -14.85
N THR A 179 23.86 1.31 -14.33
CA THR A 179 23.34 2.57 -14.91
C THR A 179 23.84 2.84 -16.33
N LYS A 180 25.12 2.57 -16.62
CA LYS A 180 25.69 2.73 -17.98
C LYS A 180 25.16 1.68 -18.96
N GLU A 181 25.12 0.42 -18.51
CA GLU A 181 24.62 -0.70 -19.32
C GLU A 181 23.15 -0.51 -19.67
N LEU A 182 22.30 -0.20 -18.68
CA LEU A 182 20.88 0.08 -18.87
C LEU A 182 20.65 1.29 -19.80
N ARG A 183 21.48 2.33 -19.69
CA ARG A 183 21.39 3.47 -20.61
C ARG A 183 21.61 3.02 -22.04
N GLN A 184 22.64 2.21 -22.29
CA GLN A 184 22.94 1.70 -23.61
C GLN A 184 21.83 0.78 -24.14
N GLN A 185 21.34 -0.15 -23.29
CA GLN A 185 20.21 -1.02 -23.63
C GLN A 185 18.96 -0.23 -24.03
N LEU A 186 18.65 0.87 -23.34
CA LEU A 186 17.52 1.73 -23.68
C LEU A 186 17.70 2.43 -25.04
N LEU A 187 18.90 2.91 -25.35
CA LEU A 187 19.21 3.54 -26.65
C LEU A 187 19.14 2.51 -27.79
N ASP A 188 19.65 1.30 -27.54
CA ASP A 188 19.72 0.22 -28.54
C ASP A 188 18.37 -0.49 -28.74
N ALA A 189 17.40 -0.32 -27.84
CA ALA A 189 16.09 -0.97 -27.89
C ALA A 189 15.17 -0.47 -29.02
N GLY A 190 15.60 0.49 -29.85
CA GLY A 190 14.83 1.01 -30.98
C GLY A 190 13.56 1.77 -30.55
N LEU A 191 13.59 2.37 -29.35
CA LEU A 191 12.44 3.03 -28.73
C LEU A 191 12.23 4.48 -29.21
N GLY A 192 13.19 5.03 -29.97
CA GLY A 192 13.20 6.44 -30.34
C GLY A 192 13.58 7.36 -29.19
N LEU A 193 14.37 6.86 -28.23
CA LEU A 193 14.90 7.64 -27.12
C LEU A 193 16.11 8.45 -27.58
N ASP A 194 16.20 9.68 -27.09
CA ASP A 194 17.35 10.55 -27.29
C ASP A 194 18.26 10.56 -26.05
N GLU A 195 19.55 10.81 -26.25
CA GLU A 195 20.53 10.86 -25.16
C GLU A 195 20.21 11.93 -24.10
N SER A 196 19.61 13.06 -24.50
CA SER A 196 19.19 14.13 -23.59
C SER A 196 18.06 13.70 -22.64
N GLN A 197 17.34 12.63 -22.98
CA GLN A 197 16.28 12.07 -22.14
C GLN A 197 16.82 11.08 -21.11
N LEU A 198 18.05 10.60 -21.30
CA LEU A 198 18.73 9.57 -20.50
C LEU A 198 20.03 10.14 -19.91
N GLU A 199 19.90 10.89 -18.83
CA GLU A 199 21.03 11.58 -18.19
C GLU A 199 21.76 10.67 -17.19
N LEU A 200 23.09 10.79 -17.11
CA LEU A 200 23.89 10.21 -16.03
C LEU A 200 24.23 11.28 -14.97
N ALA A 201 23.32 11.52 -14.04
CA ALA A 201 23.50 12.50 -12.95
C ALA A 201 24.03 11.84 -11.66
N ASP A 202 25.19 12.28 -11.19
CA ASP A 202 25.91 11.74 -10.02
C ASP A 202 26.12 10.22 -10.06
N GLY A 203 26.23 9.66 -11.28
CA GLY A 203 26.34 8.23 -11.56
C GLY A 203 25.01 7.46 -11.61
N ASN A 204 23.89 8.10 -11.27
CA ASN A 204 22.55 7.53 -11.45
C ASN A 204 22.13 7.69 -12.91
N LEU A 205 21.38 6.73 -13.44
CA LEU A 205 20.68 6.92 -14.70
C LEU A 205 19.32 7.57 -14.40
N VAL A 206 19.07 8.71 -15.04
CA VAL A 206 17.87 9.52 -14.86
C VAL A 206 17.10 9.58 -16.17
N LEU A 207 15.88 9.05 -16.15
CA LEU A 207 14.93 9.17 -17.24
C LEU A 207 14.08 10.41 -17.02
N SER A 208 14.00 11.27 -18.03
CA SER A 208 13.25 12.52 -17.95
C SER A 208 11.73 12.31 -17.98
N LEU A 209 10.99 13.29 -17.43
CA LEU A 209 9.53 13.31 -17.44
C LEU A 209 8.92 13.28 -18.86
N SER A 210 9.62 13.86 -19.83
CA SER A 210 9.10 14.09 -21.18
C SER A 210 9.15 12.86 -22.08
N ILE A 211 9.80 11.77 -21.67
CA ILE A 211 9.97 10.57 -22.49
C ILE A 211 8.62 10.05 -22.96
N ALA A 212 7.67 9.82 -22.05
CA ALA A 212 6.38 9.22 -22.39
C ALA A 212 5.64 10.03 -23.47
N SER A 213 5.73 11.37 -23.41
CA SER A 213 5.16 12.25 -24.42
C SER A 213 5.90 12.22 -25.76
N ALA A 214 7.21 12.00 -25.73
CA ALA A 214 8.04 11.98 -26.94
C ALA A 214 7.93 10.66 -27.73
N ILE A 215 7.95 9.52 -27.03
CA ILE A 215 7.99 8.20 -27.68
C ILE A 215 6.63 7.49 -27.70
N GLY A 216 5.65 8.04 -26.99
CA GLY A 216 4.32 7.46 -26.84
C GLY A 216 4.27 6.35 -25.80
N LYS A 217 3.05 6.08 -25.34
CA LYS A 217 2.72 5.16 -24.25
C LYS A 217 3.32 3.76 -24.39
N GLU A 218 3.12 3.10 -25.53
CA GLU A 218 3.58 1.71 -25.72
C GLU A 218 5.09 1.56 -25.73
N ARG A 219 5.81 2.52 -26.33
CA ARG A 219 7.27 2.53 -26.29
C ARG A 219 7.79 2.87 -24.91
N PHE A 220 7.10 3.74 -24.17
CA PHE A 220 7.45 4.03 -22.78
C PHE A 220 7.25 2.81 -21.88
N LYS A 221 6.13 2.07 -22.01
CA LYS A 221 5.96 0.78 -21.31
C LYS A 221 7.11 -0.19 -21.60
N ARG A 222 7.51 -0.30 -22.86
CA ARG A 222 8.65 -1.12 -23.26
C ARG A 222 9.98 -0.61 -22.66
N ALA A 223 10.18 0.70 -22.54
CA ALA A 223 11.33 1.27 -21.83
C ALA A 223 11.35 0.87 -20.35
N LEU A 224 10.19 0.88 -19.68
CA LEU A 224 10.05 0.41 -18.29
C LEU A 224 10.39 -1.07 -18.17
N ASP A 225 9.97 -1.89 -19.14
CA ASP A 225 10.28 -3.32 -19.17
C ASP A 225 11.78 -3.57 -19.31
N VAL A 226 12.48 -2.83 -20.18
CA VAL A 226 13.94 -2.89 -20.31
C VAL A 226 14.63 -2.56 -18.96
N ILE A 227 14.15 -1.54 -18.24
CA ILE A 227 14.69 -1.20 -16.91
C ILE A 227 14.49 -2.35 -15.93
N LEU A 228 13.29 -2.93 -15.89
CA LEU A 228 12.98 -4.05 -15.00
C LEU A 228 13.84 -5.26 -15.33
N GLU A 229 13.89 -5.68 -16.58
CA GLU A 229 14.71 -6.81 -17.04
C GLU A 229 16.18 -6.59 -16.71
N GLY A 230 16.72 -5.41 -17.03
CA GLY A 230 18.12 -5.10 -16.74
C GLY A 230 18.41 -5.06 -15.24
N LEU A 231 17.50 -4.57 -14.39
CA LEU A 231 17.68 -4.60 -12.93
C LEU A 231 17.65 -6.02 -12.35
N LEU A 232 16.73 -6.86 -12.85
CA LEU A 232 16.41 -8.15 -12.26
C LEU A 232 17.24 -9.31 -12.81
N ASN A 233 17.82 -9.15 -14.00
CA ASN A 233 18.83 -10.07 -14.50
C ASN A 233 20.10 -9.92 -13.67
N ASN A 234 20.20 -10.65 -12.56
CA ASN A 234 21.49 -10.98 -11.96
C ASN A 234 22.26 -11.79 -13.00
N SER A 235 23.47 -11.34 -13.29
CA SER A 235 24.43 -11.95 -14.20
C SER A 235 24.36 -13.49 -14.18
N ARG A 236 23.68 -14.09 -15.16
CA ARG A 236 24.00 -15.45 -15.63
C ARG A 236 25.30 -15.37 -16.44
N SER A 237 26.37 -14.89 -15.83
CA SER A 237 27.68 -14.77 -16.46
C SER A 237 28.78 -14.79 -15.42
N GLN A 238 28.86 -15.83 -14.60
CA GLN A 238 30.12 -16.36 -14.04
C GLN A 238 29.95 -17.86 -13.74
N THR A 239 30.08 -18.68 -14.77
CA THR A 239 30.67 -20.03 -14.74
C THR A 239 31.23 -20.31 -16.12
#